data_AF-A0A1G5WNC8-F1
#
_entry.id   AF-A0A1G5WNC8-F1
#
_cell.length_a   1.000
_cell.length_b   1.000
_cell.length_c   1.000
_cell.angle_alpha   90.00
_cell.angle_beta   90.00
_cell.angle_gamma   90.00
#
_symmetry.space_group_name_H-M   'P 1'
#
loop_
_entity.id
_entity.type
_entity.pdbx_description
1 polymer ?
#
loop_
_entity_poly.entity_id
_entity_poly.type
_entity_poly.pdbx_seq_one_letter_code
_entity_poly.pdbx_strand_id
1 'polypeptide(L)'
;MQPLPLTIYIPDGWPEITPGYGAAISVNGTSYPLARGTKSGVNYLGYKNGNNVIQLTMQQLQELARDAAGRALNQNDTTTMKNGFSAYTNLVDNIRRLLATTRGNNDGHNAVYAINVDLKQAVAKNGYALDKADGTLELVKRSASISGIGSLTYGDTDGTIKTWDGQVQGLADGSQITYNTSIKDGSAYTRDRGSRNTANHGTYADSVDFNDITITDAEGHVISADANYDLSTTGTIQVNKAKLIIDTAGNTREYGQAAEVASDIVGAASIRHADTAVVNGDTAADILAEMGLYTTSDALVTTAGGQRTNHVGSYDLTAHFTDTSNYEVSAGVTGKEILTPKTIYAEVTGSGSDFDHIAWQVVRNPESQLVNGDQGVFQYGLGPVISRKDQLFGVDMTMNGRYPP
;
A
#
# COMPACT_ATOMS: atom_id res chain seq x y z
N MET A 1 70.92 -4.31 9.72
CA MET A 1 69.54 -4.31 10.28
C MET A 1 69.28 -5.69 10.86
N GLN A 2 69.06 -5.79 12.17
CA GLN A 2 68.67 -7.07 12.81
C GLN A 2 67.27 -7.47 12.31
N PRO A 3 67.05 -8.74 11.91
CA PRO A 3 65.71 -9.21 11.60
C PRO A 3 64.91 -9.34 12.90
N LEU A 4 63.75 -8.68 12.94
CA LEU A 4 62.75 -8.81 14.01
C LEU A 4 62.25 -10.26 14.08
N PRO A 5 62.00 -10.83 15.29
CA PRO A 5 61.38 -12.14 15.41
C PRO A 5 59.93 -12.08 14.93
N LEU A 6 59.62 -12.86 13.89
CA LEU A 6 58.26 -13.06 13.41
C LEU A 6 57.48 -13.84 14.48
N THR A 7 56.54 -13.18 15.14
CA THR A 7 55.62 -13.81 16.09
C THR A 7 54.48 -14.42 15.29
N ILE A 8 54.46 -15.74 15.13
CA ILE A 8 53.35 -16.45 14.50
C ILE A 8 52.29 -16.72 15.57
N TYR A 9 51.16 -16.03 15.47
CA TYR A 9 49.97 -16.29 16.27
C TYR A 9 49.33 -17.59 15.80
N ILE A 10 49.24 -18.59 16.68
CA ILE A 10 48.48 -19.83 16.44
C ILE A 10 47.09 -19.60 17.03
N PRO A 11 46.02 -19.52 16.22
CA PRO A 11 44.66 -19.36 16.72
C PRO A 11 44.25 -20.56 17.59
N ASP A 12 43.61 -20.29 18.72
CA ASP A 12 42.98 -21.32 19.55
C ASP A 12 41.94 -22.08 18.70
N GLY A 13 42.24 -23.34 18.38
CA GLY A 13 41.46 -24.19 17.48
C GLY A 13 42.27 -24.93 16.42
N TRP A 14 43.55 -24.60 16.21
CA TRP A 14 44.48 -25.49 15.52
C TRP A 14 44.67 -26.77 16.34
N PRO A 15 44.75 -27.97 15.71
CA PRO A 15 44.99 -29.19 16.46
C PRO A 15 46.26 -28.99 17.29
N GLU A 16 46.13 -29.13 18.61
CA GLU A 16 47.29 -29.16 19.49
C GLU A 16 48.26 -30.20 18.96
N ILE A 17 49.32 -29.75 18.27
CA ILE A 17 50.46 -30.60 17.98
C ILE A 17 51.22 -30.72 19.30
N THR A 18 50.64 -31.43 20.26
CA THR A 18 51.42 -32.00 21.34
C THR A 18 52.27 -33.09 20.69
N PRO A 19 53.61 -32.98 20.66
CA PRO A 19 54.44 -34.05 20.14
C PRO A 19 54.27 -35.25 21.08
N GLY A 20 53.50 -36.24 20.65
CA GLY A 20 53.51 -37.55 21.28
C GLY A 20 54.76 -38.28 20.84
N TYR A 21 55.27 -39.15 21.70
CA TYR A 21 56.35 -40.11 21.39
C TYR A 21 56.16 -40.70 19.98
N GLY A 22 56.96 -40.23 19.01
CA GLY A 22 56.91 -40.74 17.63
C GLY A 22 57.25 -39.72 16.52
N ALA A 23 56.97 -38.43 16.70
CA ALA A 23 57.32 -37.42 15.69
C ALA A 23 58.81 -37.04 15.77
N ALA A 24 59.55 -37.16 14.67
CA ALA A 24 60.99 -36.90 14.62
C ALA A 24 61.37 -36.07 13.39
N ILE A 25 62.48 -35.35 13.48
CA ILE A 25 63.10 -34.62 12.38
C ILE A 25 64.50 -35.16 12.12
N SER A 26 64.86 -35.29 10.84
CA SER A 26 66.22 -35.63 10.44
C SER A 26 67.06 -34.36 10.35
N VAL A 27 68.11 -34.25 11.16
CA VAL A 27 69.08 -33.16 11.10
C VAL A 27 70.44 -33.77 10.74
N ASN A 28 70.97 -33.42 9.58
CA ASN A 28 72.21 -33.97 9.04
C ASN A 28 72.23 -35.51 9.03
N GLY A 29 71.10 -36.13 8.67
CA GLY A 29 70.96 -37.59 8.59
C GLY A 29 70.71 -38.29 9.94
N THR A 30 70.67 -37.55 11.05
CA THR A 30 70.35 -38.11 12.38
C THR A 30 68.92 -37.76 12.76
N SER A 31 68.12 -38.77 13.13
CA SER A 31 66.72 -38.59 13.56
C SER A 31 66.66 -38.16 15.03
N TYR A 32 66.00 -37.04 15.30
CA TYR A 32 65.78 -36.52 16.64
C TYR A 32 64.28 -36.38 16.91
N PRO A 33 63.78 -36.79 18.09
CA PRO A 33 62.38 -36.60 18.43
C PRO A 33 62.08 -35.11 18.58
N LEU A 34 60.96 -34.68 17.99
CA LEU A 34 60.45 -33.32 18.12
C LEU A 34 59.99 -33.09 19.56
N ALA A 35 60.29 -31.90 20.08
CA ALA A 35 59.96 -31.49 21.43
C ALA A 35 59.57 -30.01 21.45
N ARG A 36 58.73 -29.64 22.41
CA ARG A 36 58.41 -28.23 22.69
C ARG A 36 59.41 -27.70 23.72
N GLY A 37 59.99 -26.53 23.45
CA GLY A 37 60.79 -25.78 24.40
C GLY A 37 60.13 -24.44 24.72
N THR A 38 60.58 -23.79 25.79
CA THR A 38 60.10 -22.46 26.16
C THR A 38 61.31 -21.56 26.37
N LYS A 39 61.32 -20.40 25.70
CA LYS A 39 62.38 -19.39 25.85
C LYS A 39 61.72 -18.03 26.03
N SER A 40 62.02 -17.37 27.15
CA SER A 40 61.46 -16.05 27.48
C SER A 40 59.92 -16.01 27.45
N GLY A 41 59.25 -17.06 27.93
CA GLY A 41 57.78 -17.15 27.96
C GLY A 41 57.13 -17.54 26.63
N VAL A 42 57.89 -17.66 25.54
CA VAL A 42 57.38 -18.08 24.23
C VAL A 42 57.71 -19.55 23.99
N ASN A 43 56.70 -20.33 23.61
CA ASN A 43 56.87 -21.71 23.20
C ASN A 43 57.45 -21.80 21.79
N TYR A 44 58.44 -22.67 21.59
CA TYR A 44 59.03 -22.94 20.29
C TYR A 44 59.05 -24.44 20.01
N LEU A 45 59.01 -24.80 18.73
CA LEU A 45 59.23 -26.17 18.28
C LEU A 45 60.73 -26.42 18.10
N GLY A 46 61.21 -27.51 18.66
CA GLY A 46 62.59 -27.92 18.62
C GLY A 46 62.73 -29.43 18.49
N TYR A 47 63.95 -29.91 18.56
CA TYR A 47 64.26 -31.33 18.67
C TYR A 47 65.07 -31.60 19.93
N LYS A 48 64.85 -32.77 20.53
CA LYS A 48 65.53 -33.16 21.75
C LYS A 48 66.93 -33.68 21.42
N ASN A 49 67.95 -33.03 21.96
CA ASN A 49 69.34 -33.47 21.89
C ASN A 49 69.89 -33.59 23.31
N GLY A 50 69.93 -34.81 23.84
CA GLY A 50 70.16 -35.07 25.26
C GLY A 50 69.05 -34.49 26.14
N ASN A 51 69.44 -33.69 27.14
CA ASN A 51 68.50 -33.00 28.05
C ASN A 51 68.03 -31.64 27.53
N ASN A 52 68.52 -31.20 26.37
CA ASN A 52 68.21 -29.88 25.81
C ASN A 52 67.21 -29.99 24.65
N VAL A 53 66.41 -28.94 24.47
CA VAL A 53 65.54 -28.77 23.28
C VAL A 53 66.15 -27.68 22.40
N ILE A 54 66.67 -28.08 21.24
CA ILE A 54 67.27 -27.15 20.28
C ILE A 54 66.17 -26.66 19.34
N GLN A 55 66.00 -25.33 19.23
CA GLN A 55 65.00 -24.72 18.37
C GLN A 55 65.25 -25.05 16.89
N LEU A 56 64.17 -25.34 16.16
CA LEU A 56 64.24 -25.56 14.71
C LEU A 56 64.61 -24.26 13.98
N THR A 57 65.45 -24.38 12.95
CA THR A 57 65.69 -23.28 12.01
C THR A 57 64.45 -23.05 11.13
N MET A 58 64.38 -21.89 10.48
CA MET A 58 63.29 -21.58 9.54
C MET A 58 63.18 -22.61 8.42
N GLN A 59 64.32 -23.07 7.89
CA GLN A 59 64.34 -24.10 6.84
C GLN A 59 63.78 -25.43 7.35
N GLN A 60 64.16 -25.86 8.55
CA GLN A 60 63.65 -27.10 9.16
C GLN A 60 62.14 -27.02 9.44
N LEU A 61 61.64 -25.85 9.85
CA LEU A 61 60.19 -25.61 9.99
C LEU A 61 59.46 -25.70 8.64
N GLN A 62 60.04 -25.13 7.57
CA GLN A 62 59.48 -25.22 6.22
C GLN A 62 59.46 -26.65 5.68
N GLU A 63 60.52 -27.42 5.91
CA GLU A 63 60.60 -28.84 5.53
C GLU A 63 59.57 -29.68 6.29
N LEU A 64 59.43 -29.47 7.59
CA LEU A 64 58.42 -30.15 8.41
C LEU A 64 56.99 -29.80 7.96
N ALA A 65 56.74 -28.54 7.62
CA ALA A 65 55.45 -28.10 7.09
C ALA A 65 55.15 -28.71 5.72
N ARG A 66 56.16 -28.82 4.83
CA ARG A 66 56.01 -29.49 3.53
C ARG A 66 55.74 -30.98 3.68
N ASP A 67 56.43 -31.66 4.59
CA ASP A 67 56.18 -33.08 4.88
C ASP A 67 54.75 -33.28 5.40
N ALA A 68 54.33 -32.49 6.40
CA ALA A 68 52.97 -32.54 6.93
C ALA A 68 51.90 -32.29 5.85
N ALA A 69 52.12 -31.31 4.96
CA ALA A 69 51.25 -31.06 3.82
C ALA A 69 51.25 -32.22 2.80
N GLY A 70 52.41 -32.81 2.52
CA GLY A 70 52.54 -33.97 1.65
C GLY A 70 51.74 -35.18 2.17
N ARG A 71 51.81 -35.45 3.47
CA ARG A 71 51.03 -36.49 4.15
C ARG A 71 49.52 -36.22 4.08
N ALA A 72 49.13 -34.96 4.29
CA ALA A 72 47.73 -34.56 4.22
C ALA A 72 47.15 -34.64 2.81
N LEU A 73 47.97 -34.54 1.76
CA LEU A 73 47.57 -34.66 0.35
C LEU A 73 47.64 -36.09 -0.19
N ASN A 74 48.31 -37.01 0.50
CA ASN A 74 48.48 -38.38 0.05
C ASN A 74 47.43 -39.32 0.66
N GLN A 75 46.42 -39.69 -0.13
CA GLN A 75 45.36 -40.63 0.29
C GLN A 75 45.86 -42.02 0.72
N ASN A 76 47.05 -42.42 0.27
CA ASN A 76 47.65 -43.72 0.60
C ASN A 76 48.52 -43.67 1.86
N ASP A 77 48.76 -42.48 2.45
CA ASP A 77 49.48 -42.38 3.72
C ASP A 77 48.54 -42.78 4.88
N THR A 78 48.86 -43.90 5.52
CA THR A 78 48.10 -44.49 6.64
C THR A 78 48.70 -44.12 8.00
N THR A 79 49.68 -43.22 8.06
CA THR A 79 50.30 -42.76 9.31
C THR A 79 49.25 -42.19 10.25
N THR A 80 49.01 -42.88 11.37
CA THR A 80 47.98 -42.54 12.34
C THR A 80 48.41 -41.36 13.21
N MET A 81 47.61 -40.29 13.21
CA MET A 81 47.80 -39.15 14.12
C MET A 81 47.20 -39.44 15.50
N LYS A 82 47.41 -38.55 16.47
CA LYS A 82 46.94 -38.73 17.86
C LYS A 82 45.45 -38.99 18.01
N ASN A 83 44.65 -38.46 17.10
CA ASN A 83 43.19 -38.65 17.11
C ASN A 83 42.75 -39.96 16.44
N GLY A 84 43.69 -40.86 16.09
CA GLY A 84 43.38 -42.16 15.49
C GLY A 84 43.16 -42.13 13.98
N PHE A 85 43.23 -40.95 13.33
CA PHE A 85 43.02 -40.78 11.90
C PHE A 85 44.31 -40.36 11.17
N SER A 86 44.41 -40.62 9.86
CA SER A 86 45.53 -40.13 9.06
C SER A 86 45.46 -38.61 8.86
N ALA A 87 46.58 -38.00 8.44
CA ALA A 87 46.60 -36.59 8.09
C ALA A 87 45.63 -36.26 6.93
N TYR A 88 45.53 -37.16 5.94
CA TYR A 88 44.60 -37.04 4.82
C TYR A 88 43.14 -37.08 5.29
N THR A 89 42.75 -38.05 6.13
CA THR A 89 41.39 -38.14 6.67
C THR A 89 41.00 -36.89 7.46
N ASN A 90 41.92 -36.36 8.28
CA ASN A 90 41.70 -35.14 9.04
C ASN A 90 41.53 -33.90 8.14
N LEU A 91 42.31 -33.78 7.08
CA LEU A 91 42.16 -32.69 6.11
C LEU A 91 40.81 -32.78 5.40
N VAL A 92 40.44 -33.98 4.94
CA VAL A 92 39.15 -34.21 4.27
C VAL A 92 37.98 -33.87 5.19
N ASP A 93 38.03 -34.28 6.46
CA ASP A 93 36.99 -33.95 7.43
C ASP A 93 36.91 -32.45 7.74
N ASN A 94 38.05 -31.77 7.85
CA ASN A 94 38.07 -30.31 8.01
C ASN A 94 37.48 -29.60 6.79
N ILE A 95 37.79 -30.06 5.58
CA ILE A 95 37.22 -29.53 4.33
C ILE A 95 35.71 -29.79 4.28
N ARG A 96 35.25 -31.00 4.65
CA ARG A 96 33.81 -31.32 4.73
C ARG A 96 33.08 -30.43 5.72
N ARG A 97 33.65 -30.20 6.91
CA ARG A 97 33.08 -29.29 7.92
C ARG A 97 33.02 -27.85 7.41
N LEU A 98 34.08 -27.39 6.76
CA LEU A 98 34.13 -26.05 6.16
C LEU A 98 33.06 -25.88 5.06
N LEU A 99 32.90 -26.88 4.19
CA LEU A 99 31.86 -26.91 3.15
C LEU A 99 30.44 -26.99 3.72
N ALA A 100 30.25 -27.72 4.84
CA ALA A 100 28.97 -27.77 5.53
C ALA A 100 28.62 -26.40 6.16
N THR A 101 29.59 -25.71 6.74
CA THR A 101 29.38 -24.37 7.32
C THR A 101 29.10 -23.29 6.27
N THR A 102 29.65 -23.39 5.05
CA THR A 102 29.36 -22.42 3.97
C THR A 102 28.03 -22.67 3.27
N ARG A 103 27.44 -23.86 3.43
CA ARG A 103 26.11 -24.21 2.90
C ARG A 103 24.99 -24.07 3.95
N GLY A 104 25.35 -23.95 5.23
CA GLY A 104 24.45 -23.44 6.26
C GLY A 104 24.15 -21.96 6.01
N ASN A 105 22.93 -21.55 6.34
CA ASN A 105 22.60 -20.15 6.53
C ASN A 105 23.47 -19.56 7.66
N ASN A 106 23.72 -18.25 7.64
CA ASN A 106 24.56 -17.55 8.62
C ASN A 106 23.98 -17.52 10.06
N ASP A 107 23.06 -18.42 10.39
CA ASP A 107 22.36 -18.52 11.67
C ASP A 107 23.08 -19.41 12.70
N GLY A 108 24.21 -20.00 12.33
CA GLY A 108 25.01 -20.85 13.22
C GLY A 108 24.49 -22.29 13.34
N HIS A 109 23.49 -22.68 12.55
CA HIS A 109 22.98 -24.05 12.48
C HIS A 109 23.54 -24.79 11.26
N ASN A 110 23.95 -26.05 11.46
CA ASN A 110 24.45 -26.88 10.36
C ASN A 110 23.26 -27.35 9.50
N ALA A 111 23.18 -26.88 8.25
CA ALA A 111 22.24 -27.42 7.28
C ALA A 111 22.65 -28.83 6.79
N VAL A 112 23.94 -29.19 6.88
CA VAL A 112 24.47 -30.48 6.41
C VAL A 112 25.05 -31.30 7.56
N TYR A 113 24.60 -32.55 7.68
CA TYR A 113 25.03 -33.54 8.66
C TYR A 113 25.80 -34.68 7.97
N ALA A 114 26.97 -35.04 8.51
CA ALA A 114 27.72 -36.21 8.04
C ALA A 114 27.12 -37.49 8.62
N ILE A 115 26.82 -38.46 7.74
CA ILE A 115 26.41 -39.80 8.13
C ILE A 115 27.63 -40.70 7.98
N ASN A 116 28.17 -41.15 9.12
CA ASN A 116 29.32 -42.03 9.14
C ASN A 116 28.89 -43.49 9.23
N VAL A 117 29.33 -44.31 8.28
CA VAL A 117 29.17 -45.76 8.34
C VAL A 117 30.28 -46.36 9.21
N ASP A 118 29.88 -47.07 10.26
CA ASP A 118 30.79 -47.86 11.08
C ASP A 118 30.64 -49.35 10.74
N LEU A 119 31.65 -49.90 10.07
CA LEU A 119 31.64 -51.30 9.63
C LEU A 119 31.82 -52.29 10.80
N LYS A 120 32.26 -51.86 12.00
CA LYS A 120 32.46 -52.71 13.19
C LYS A 120 32.94 -54.15 12.88
N GLN A 121 32.11 -55.16 13.17
CA GLN A 121 32.41 -56.59 12.98
C GLN A 121 31.95 -57.13 11.60
N ALA A 122 31.62 -56.26 10.64
CA ALA A 122 31.19 -56.69 9.33
C ALA A 122 32.33 -57.46 8.63
N VAL A 123 32.01 -58.65 8.13
CA VAL A 123 32.94 -59.52 7.42
C VAL A 123 32.42 -59.74 6.01
N ALA A 124 33.28 -59.50 5.03
CA ALA A 124 32.98 -59.80 3.64
C ALA A 124 32.86 -61.32 3.44
N LYS A 125 31.91 -61.77 2.61
CA LYS A 125 31.76 -63.19 2.24
C LYS A 125 32.25 -63.43 0.82
N ASN A 126 32.60 -64.70 0.52
CA ASN A 126 32.85 -65.21 -0.83
C ASN A 126 33.89 -64.43 -1.66
N GLY A 127 34.96 -63.93 -1.03
CA GLY A 127 36.06 -63.26 -1.71
C GLY A 127 35.81 -61.80 -2.11
N TYR A 128 34.68 -61.22 -1.72
CA TYR A 128 34.43 -59.78 -1.89
C TYR A 128 35.17 -58.95 -0.83
N ALA A 129 35.38 -57.67 -1.09
CA ALA A 129 35.82 -56.68 -0.11
C ALA A 129 34.62 -55.86 0.38
N LEU A 130 34.63 -55.42 1.64
CA LEU A 130 33.70 -54.40 2.11
C LEU A 130 34.29 -53.03 1.76
N ASP A 131 33.49 -52.21 1.10
CA ASP A 131 33.82 -50.81 0.87
C ASP A 131 32.98 -49.93 1.81
N LYS A 132 33.60 -48.87 2.33
CA LYS A 132 32.95 -47.94 3.26
C LYS A 132 32.54 -46.68 2.49
N ALA A 133 31.23 -46.46 2.39
CA ALA A 133 30.67 -45.24 1.81
C ALA A 133 29.95 -44.41 2.88
N ASP A 134 30.59 -43.34 3.35
CA ASP A 134 29.93 -42.32 4.19
C ASP A 134 28.95 -41.49 3.34
N GLY A 135 27.92 -40.95 3.99
CA GLY A 135 26.88 -40.14 3.35
C GLY A 135 26.74 -38.74 3.97
N THR A 136 25.85 -37.94 3.40
CA THR A 136 25.47 -36.62 3.92
C THR A 136 23.96 -36.45 3.91
N LEU A 137 23.41 -35.77 4.91
CA LEU A 137 22.02 -35.33 4.97
C LEU A 137 21.98 -33.80 4.97
N GLU A 138 21.13 -33.20 4.14
CA GLU A 138 20.92 -31.74 4.09
C GLU A 138 19.47 -31.43 4.52
N LEU A 139 19.31 -30.51 5.48
CA LEU A 139 18.03 -29.93 5.85
C LEU A 139 17.77 -28.72 4.96
N VAL A 140 16.67 -28.75 4.23
CA VAL A 140 16.24 -27.64 3.37
C VAL A 140 15.12 -26.87 4.06
N LYS A 141 15.14 -25.55 3.91
CA LYS A 141 14.09 -24.69 4.45
C LYS A 141 12.73 -25.03 3.85
N ARG A 142 11.68 -24.89 4.64
CA ARG A 142 10.31 -25.09 4.20
C ARG A 142 9.84 -23.85 3.43
N SER A 143 9.30 -24.00 2.24
CA SER A 143 8.69 -22.88 1.52
C SER A 143 7.37 -22.48 2.18
N ALA A 144 7.23 -21.20 2.51
CA ALA A 144 5.99 -20.63 3.02
C ALA A 144 5.70 -19.29 2.33
N SER A 145 4.44 -18.86 2.36
CA SER A 145 4.03 -17.58 1.81
C SER A 145 3.00 -16.87 2.65
N ILE A 146 3.08 -15.54 2.64
CA ILE A 146 2.04 -14.64 3.11
C ILE A 146 1.55 -13.84 1.91
N SER A 147 0.24 -13.83 1.70
CA SER A 147 -0.37 -12.94 0.72
C SER A 147 -1.66 -12.32 1.22
N GLY A 148 -2.15 -11.30 0.54
CA GLY A 148 -3.43 -10.72 0.90
C GLY A 148 -3.77 -9.43 0.17
N ILE A 149 -4.96 -8.92 0.47
CA ILE A 149 -5.48 -7.68 -0.10
C ILE A 149 -5.84 -6.74 1.04
N GLY A 150 -5.17 -5.58 1.03
CA GLY A 150 -5.49 -4.45 1.88
C GLY A 150 -6.39 -3.45 1.16
N SER A 151 -7.17 -2.66 1.88
CA SER A 151 -7.93 -1.55 1.28
C SER A 151 -7.72 -0.19 1.95
N LEU A 152 -7.91 0.86 1.16
CA LEU A 152 -7.88 2.28 1.52
C LEU A 152 -9.04 2.98 0.81
N THR A 153 -9.47 4.13 1.31
CA THR A 153 -10.38 5.03 0.58
C THR A 153 -9.59 6.22 0.03
N TYR A 154 -9.92 6.66 -1.18
CA TYR A 154 -9.30 7.82 -1.79
C TYR A 154 -9.36 9.04 -0.84
N GLY A 155 -8.22 9.66 -0.60
CA GLY A 155 -8.08 10.82 0.30
C GLY A 155 -7.84 10.52 1.77
N ASP A 156 -7.84 9.25 2.21
CA ASP A 156 -7.52 8.85 3.59
C ASP A 156 -6.17 9.45 4.05
N THR A 157 -6.17 10.15 5.19
CA THR A 157 -5.05 11.00 5.64
C THR A 157 -4.00 10.29 6.48
N ASP A 158 -4.35 9.19 7.16
CA ASP A 158 -3.44 8.52 8.10
C ASP A 158 -2.49 7.52 7.42
N GLY A 159 -2.67 7.24 6.13
CA GLY A 159 -1.78 6.36 5.37
C GLY A 159 -1.77 4.90 5.86
N THR A 160 -2.81 4.47 6.59
CA THR A 160 -2.89 3.11 7.16
C THR A 160 -3.86 2.23 6.38
N ILE A 161 -3.44 1.00 6.08
CA ILE A 161 -4.29 -0.01 5.43
C ILE A 161 -5.47 -0.33 6.37
N LYS A 162 -6.71 -0.10 5.92
CA LYS A 162 -7.92 -0.15 6.77
C LYS A 162 -8.47 -1.55 6.98
N THR A 163 -8.44 -2.35 5.93
CA THR A 163 -8.85 -3.75 5.98
C THR A 163 -7.70 -4.58 5.47
N TRP A 164 -7.53 -5.79 6.00
CA TRP A 164 -6.55 -6.75 5.51
C TRP A 164 -7.19 -8.14 5.47
N ASP A 165 -7.30 -8.70 4.28
CA ASP A 165 -7.66 -10.11 4.07
C ASP A 165 -6.41 -10.89 3.68
N GLY A 166 -5.79 -11.50 4.68
CA GLY A 166 -4.51 -12.20 4.58
C GLY A 166 -4.68 -13.72 4.49
N GLN A 167 -3.80 -14.35 3.73
CA GLN A 167 -3.69 -15.78 3.57
C GLN A 167 -2.24 -16.21 3.83
N VAL A 168 -2.10 -17.37 4.46
CA VAL A 168 -0.80 -17.96 4.78
C VAL A 168 -0.78 -19.40 4.28
N GLN A 169 0.29 -19.79 3.60
CA GLN A 169 0.47 -21.15 3.10
C GLN A 169 1.85 -21.70 3.43
N GLY A 170 1.94 -23.03 3.55
CA GLY A 170 3.22 -23.72 3.67
C GLY A 170 3.85 -23.68 5.07
N LEU A 171 3.14 -23.23 6.11
CA LEU A 171 3.61 -23.41 7.48
C LEU A 171 3.65 -24.88 7.89
N ALA A 172 4.47 -25.21 8.90
CA ALA A 172 4.42 -26.52 9.54
C ALA A 172 3.09 -26.72 10.29
N ASP A 173 2.66 -27.97 10.39
CA ASP A 173 1.39 -28.31 11.03
C ASP A 173 1.38 -27.85 12.50
N GLY A 174 0.32 -27.14 12.89
CA GLY A 174 0.18 -26.57 14.22
C GLY A 174 0.92 -25.25 14.45
N SER A 175 1.79 -24.81 13.54
CA SER A 175 2.45 -23.51 13.64
C SER A 175 1.49 -22.35 13.37
N GLN A 176 1.80 -21.20 13.97
CA GLN A 176 1.09 -19.95 13.76
C GLN A 176 2.06 -18.85 13.32
N ILE A 177 1.54 -17.83 12.64
CA ILE A 177 2.30 -16.65 12.22
C ILE A 177 1.54 -15.37 12.56
N THR A 178 2.27 -14.36 12.99
CA THR A 178 1.77 -12.99 13.22
C THR A 178 2.67 -12.01 12.51
N TYR A 179 2.08 -10.90 12.04
CA TYR A 179 2.79 -9.85 11.31
C TYR A 179 1.96 -8.56 11.31
N ASN A 180 2.64 -7.44 11.07
CA ASN A 180 2.04 -6.14 10.80
C ASN A 180 2.10 -5.84 9.30
N THR A 181 1.15 -5.07 8.78
CA THR A 181 1.17 -4.60 7.38
C THR A 181 1.44 -3.11 7.30
N SER A 182 2.23 -2.71 6.30
CA SER A 182 2.45 -1.30 5.96
C SER A 182 2.46 -1.10 4.45
N ILE A 183 2.40 0.15 4.01
CA ILE A 183 2.55 0.49 2.60
C ILE A 183 4.02 0.27 2.21
N LYS A 184 4.24 -0.44 1.10
CA LYS A 184 5.57 -0.73 0.58
C LYS A 184 6.18 0.47 -0.12
N ASP A 185 7.38 0.85 0.29
CA ASP A 185 8.13 1.95 -0.32
C ASP A 185 8.58 1.60 -1.74
N GLY A 186 8.49 2.58 -2.66
CA GLY A 186 8.85 2.41 -4.07
C GLY A 186 7.87 1.56 -4.90
N SER A 187 6.78 1.08 -4.29
CA SER A 187 5.69 0.36 -4.96
C SER A 187 4.98 1.17 -6.05
N ALA A 188 4.12 0.51 -6.85
CA ALA A 188 3.25 1.22 -7.79
C ALA A 188 2.30 2.19 -7.07
N TYR A 189 1.77 1.78 -5.90
CA TYR A 189 0.92 2.63 -5.07
C TYR A 189 1.62 3.93 -4.66
N THR A 190 2.83 3.85 -4.08
CA THR A 190 3.53 5.06 -3.58
C THR A 190 3.94 6.01 -4.71
N ARG A 191 4.26 5.46 -5.89
CA ARG A 191 4.55 6.26 -7.09
C ARG A 191 3.32 7.01 -7.62
N ASP A 192 2.17 6.34 -7.71
CA ASP A 192 0.93 6.98 -8.16
C ASP A 192 0.40 8.00 -7.14
N ARG A 193 0.50 7.70 -5.83
CA ARG A 193 0.19 8.67 -4.75
C ARG A 193 0.99 9.96 -4.91
N GLY A 194 2.30 9.86 -5.13
CA GLY A 194 3.20 11.00 -5.13
C GLY A 194 3.14 11.75 -3.78
N SER A 195 2.90 13.06 -3.84
CA SER A 195 2.78 13.94 -2.67
C SER A 195 1.38 14.00 -2.05
N ARG A 196 0.40 13.30 -2.62
CA ARG A 196 -0.99 13.29 -2.16
C ARG A 196 -1.17 12.33 -0.97
N ASN A 197 -2.34 12.32 -0.35
CA ASN A 197 -2.65 11.43 0.77
C ASN A 197 -2.74 9.96 0.31
N THR A 198 -3.40 9.72 -0.82
CA THR A 198 -3.55 8.38 -1.42
C THR A 198 -3.27 8.39 -2.92
N ALA A 199 -3.01 7.19 -3.46
CA ALA A 199 -3.04 6.95 -4.89
C ALA A 199 -4.47 7.12 -5.44
N ASN A 200 -4.61 7.16 -6.76
CA ASN A 200 -5.91 7.12 -7.45
C ASN A 200 -6.68 5.84 -7.14
N HIS A 201 -7.98 5.83 -7.42
CA HIS A 201 -8.79 4.63 -7.35
C HIS A 201 -8.20 3.54 -8.27
N GLY A 202 -8.01 2.33 -7.72
CA GLY A 202 -7.44 1.22 -8.47
C GLY A 202 -6.83 0.14 -7.59
N THR A 203 -6.23 -0.84 -8.26
CA THR A 203 -5.59 -2.00 -7.63
C THR A 203 -4.08 -1.94 -7.85
N TYR A 204 -3.33 -2.05 -6.75
CA TYR A 204 -1.87 -1.94 -6.74
C TYR A 204 -1.26 -3.21 -6.18
N ALA A 205 -0.84 -4.10 -7.07
CA ALA A 205 -0.16 -5.34 -6.70
C ALA A 205 1.20 -5.06 -6.06
N ASP A 206 1.68 -5.99 -5.23
CA ASP A 206 2.99 -5.94 -4.55
C ASP A 206 3.29 -4.56 -3.94
N SER A 207 2.32 -4.04 -3.18
CA SER A 207 2.35 -2.69 -2.61
C SER A 207 2.22 -2.69 -1.08
N VAL A 208 2.30 -3.87 -0.45
CA VAL A 208 2.26 -4.05 1.01
C VAL A 208 3.56 -4.67 1.48
N ASP A 209 4.12 -4.10 2.54
CA ASP A 209 5.22 -4.67 3.31
C ASP A 209 4.69 -5.39 4.56
N PHE A 210 5.42 -6.43 4.97
CA PHE A 210 5.11 -7.27 6.11
C PHE A 210 6.21 -7.10 7.15
N ASN A 211 5.86 -6.50 8.29
CA ASN A 211 6.79 -6.18 9.37
C ASN A 211 6.54 -7.07 10.58
N ASP A 212 7.52 -7.14 11.48
CA ASP A 212 7.41 -7.84 12.78
C ASP A 212 6.92 -9.29 12.67
N ILE A 213 7.36 -9.98 11.60
CA ILE A 213 6.96 -11.37 11.33
C ILE A 213 7.48 -12.26 12.45
N THR A 214 6.57 -12.95 13.12
CA THR A 214 6.86 -13.92 14.18
C THR A 214 6.17 -15.24 13.86
N ILE A 215 6.91 -16.35 13.91
CA ILE A 215 6.35 -17.70 13.76
C ILE A 215 6.47 -18.41 15.11
N THR A 216 5.41 -19.10 15.52
CA THR A 216 5.41 -19.99 16.68
C THR A 216 5.19 -21.43 16.24
N ASP A 217 5.88 -22.37 16.88
CA ASP A 217 5.65 -23.80 16.68
C ASP A 217 4.33 -24.28 17.33
N ALA A 218 4.01 -25.56 17.19
CA ALA A 218 2.78 -26.13 17.74
C ALA A 218 2.74 -26.10 19.27
N GLU A 219 3.90 -26.02 19.92
CA GLU A 219 4.09 -25.93 21.36
C GLU A 219 4.11 -24.47 21.87
N GLY A 220 4.09 -23.48 20.97
CA GLY A 220 4.05 -22.06 21.29
C GLY A 220 5.41 -21.38 21.44
N HIS A 221 6.52 -22.02 21.05
CA HIS A 221 7.83 -21.40 21.06
C HIS A 221 8.02 -20.53 19.81
N VAL A 222 8.56 -19.33 20.00
CA VAL A 222 8.98 -18.48 18.89
C VAL A 222 10.16 -19.13 18.18
N ILE A 223 10.01 -19.35 16.88
CA ILE A 223 11.05 -19.89 16.01
C ILE A 223 11.47 -18.83 15.00
N SER A 224 12.76 -18.85 14.63
CA SER A 224 13.27 -17.97 13.57
C SER A 224 12.63 -18.37 12.23
N ALA A 225 11.93 -17.41 11.63
CA ALA A 225 11.28 -17.58 10.33
C ALA A 225 12.32 -17.72 9.22
N ASP A 226 13.37 -16.89 9.26
CA ASP A 226 14.46 -16.88 8.29
C ASP A 226 15.39 -18.09 8.40
N ALA A 227 15.47 -18.75 9.56
CA ALA A 227 16.22 -20.01 9.71
C ALA A 227 15.48 -21.20 9.08
N ASN A 228 14.18 -21.33 9.37
CA ASN A 228 13.42 -22.54 9.06
C ASN A 228 12.63 -22.45 7.74
N TYR A 229 12.31 -21.24 7.29
CA TYR A 229 11.45 -21.01 6.14
C TYR A 229 12.16 -20.20 5.05
N ASP A 230 11.87 -20.58 3.81
CA ASP A 230 12.01 -19.71 2.64
C ASP A 230 10.68 -18.98 2.46
N LEU A 231 10.56 -17.82 3.13
CA LEU A 231 9.31 -17.09 3.25
C LEU A 231 9.18 -16.05 2.14
N SER A 232 8.13 -16.17 1.33
CA SER A 232 7.75 -15.18 0.33
C SER A 232 6.56 -14.34 0.80
N THR A 233 6.57 -13.05 0.51
CA THR A 233 5.51 -12.13 0.92
C THR A 233 5.05 -11.29 -0.25
N THR A 234 3.75 -11.19 -0.48
CA THR A 234 3.19 -10.31 -1.51
C THR A 234 1.82 -9.80 -1.12
N GLY A 235 1.59 -8.50 -1.14
CA GLY A 235 0.28 -7.95 -0.80
C GLY A 235 -0.16 -6.87 -1.77
N THR A 236 -1.46 -6.80 -1.99
CA THR A 236 -2.11 -5.85 -2.89
C THR A 236 -2.80 -4.76 -2.09
N ILE A 237 -2.80 -3.52 -2.58
CA ILE A 237 -3.63 -2.44 -2.06
C ILE A 237 -4.75 -2.15 -3.05
N GLN A 238 -5.99 -2.16 -2.59
CA GLN A 238 -7.16 -1.66 -3.31
C GLN A 238 -7.52 -0.26 -2.78
N VAL A 239 -7.47 0.75 -3.64
CA VAL A 239 -7.99 2.08 -3.31
C VAL A 239 -9.44 2.15 -3.79
N ASN A 240 -10.37 2.33 -2.86
CA ASN A 240 -11.78 2.56 -3.13
C ASN A 240 -12.05 4.04 -3.41
N LYS A 241 -13.11 4.34 -4.15
CA LYS A 241 -13.50 5.72 -4.41
C LYS A 241 -13.95 6.42 -3.12
N ALA A 242 -13.68 7.72 -3.03
CA ALA A 242 -14.27 8.59 -2.02
C ALA A 242 -15.75 8.86 -2.36
N LYS A 243 -16.54 9.29 -1.38
CA LYS A 243 -17.96 9.58 -1.60
C LYS A 243 -18.21 11.07 -1.73
N LEU A 244 -18.95 11.48 -2.76
CA LEU A 244 -19.48 12.84 -2.90
C LEU A 244 -21.00 12.81 -2.93
N ILE A 245 -21.59 13.88 -2.40
CA ILE A 245 -23.02 14.10 -2.41
C ILE A 245 -23.29 15.44 -3.09
N ILE A 246 -24.21 15.46 -4.04
CA ILE A 246 -24.64 16.66 -4.76
C ILE A 246 -25.99 17.12 -4.22
N ASP A 247 -26.04 18.35 -3.71
CA ASP A 247 -27.26 19.01 -3.28
C ASP A 247 -27.71 20.03 -4.33
N THR A 248 -29.02 20.23 -4.47
CA THR A 248 -29.59 21.37 -5.20
C THR A 248 -30.20 22.40 -4.24
N ALA A 249 -29.92 23.68 -4.49
CA ALA A 249 -30.51 24.80 -3.77
C ALA A 249 -31.67 25.40 -4.57
N GLY A 250 -32.82 25.57 -3.92
CA GLY A 250 -34.02 26.15 -4.52
C GLY A 250 -34.08 27.68 -4.42
N ASN A 251 -34.88 28.30 -5.28
CA ASN A 251 -35.19 29.74 -5.24
C ASN A 251 -36.70 30.00 -5.35
N THR A 252 -37.08 31.27 -5.24
CA THR A 252 -38.45 31.73 -5.47
C THR A 252 -38.44 32.90 -6.44
N ARG A 253 -39.26 32.80 -7.47
CA ARG A 253 -39.43 33.80 -8.53
C ARG A 253 -40.89 34.10 -8.76
N GLU A 254 -41.18 35.24 -9.38
CA GLU A 254 -42.51 35.55 -9.88
C GLU A 254 -42.72 34.90 -11.26
N TYR A 255 -43.97 34.56 -11.56
CA TYR A 255 -44.39 34.10 -12.87
C TYR A 255 -43.96 35.10 -13.97
N GLY A 256 -43.32 34.59 -15.03
CA GLY A 256 -42.77 35.40 -16.12
C GLY A 256 -41.30 35.78 -16.03
N GLN A 257 -40.61 35.51 -14.91
CA GLN A 257 -39.17 35.74 -14.73
C GLN A 257 -38.32 34.61 -15.34
N ALA A 258 -38.48 34.35 -16.64
CA ALA A 258 -37.89 33.18 -17.28
C ALA A 258 -36.35 33.20 -17.30
N ALA A 259 -35.73 34.38 -17.44
CA ALA A 259 -34.27 34.51 -17.48
C ALA A 259 -33.63 34.24 -16.11
N GLU A 260 -34.27 34.72 -15.05
CA GLU A 260 -33.84 34.52 -13.67
C GLU A 260 -34.00 33.05 -13.27
N VAL A 261 -35.15 32.42 -13.60
CA VAL A 261 -35.36 30.98 -13.39
C VAL A 261 -34.30 30.15 -14.13
N ALA A 262 -33.96 30.51 -15.38
CA ALA A 262 -32.90 29.83 -16.12
C ALA A 262 -31.53 29.94 -15.42
N SER A 263 -31.19 31.13 -14.89
CA SER A 263 -29.95 31.34 -14.13
C SER A 263 -29.95 30.54 -12.82
N ASP A 264 -31.07 30.51 -12.10
CA ASP A 264 -31.19 29.77 -10.85
C ASP A 264 -30.99 28.27 -11.07
N ILE A 265 -31.59 27.72 -12.14
CA ILE A 265 -31.43 26.32 -12.51
C ILE A 265 -29.95 26.01 -12.71
N VAL A 266 -29.23 26.71 -13.60
CA VAL A 266 -27.82 26.42 -13.95
C VAL A 266 -26.90 26.44 -12.72
N GLY A 267 -27.17 27.32 -11.75
CA GLY A 267 -26.37 27.47 -10.53
C GLY A 267 -26.83 26.64 -9.33
N ALA A 268 -27.86 25.81 -9.47
CA ALA A 268 -28.52 25.20 -8.32
C ALA A 268 -27.72 24.08 -7.63
N ALA A 269 -26.93 23.30 -8.39
CA ALA A 269 -26.27 22.11 -7.86
C ALA A 269 -24.85 22.38 -7.35
N SER A 270 -24.49 21.79 -6.22
CA SER A 270 -23.15 21.90 -5.63
C SER A 270 -22.76 20.66 -4.83
N ILE A 271 -21.44 20.46 -4.65
CA ILE A 271 -20.91 19.42 -3.78
C ILE A 271 -21.18 19.80 -2.32
N ARG A 272 -21.88 18.92 -1.60
CA ARG A 272 -22.15 19.09 -0.17
C ARG A 272 -20.83 19.11 0.60
N HIS A 273 -20.64 20.13 1.44
CA HIS A 273 -19.44 20.30 2.28
C HIS A 273 -18.14 20.16 1.48
N ALA A 274 -18.05 20.86 0.34
CA ALA A 274 -16.91 20.76 -0.58
C ALA A 274 -15.54 21.02 0.07
N ASP A 275 -15.49 21.79 1.17
CA ASP A 275 -14.29 22.08 1.96
C ASP A 275 -13.69 20.85 2.66
N THR A 276 -14.49 19.80 2.88
CA THR A 276 -14.07 18.57 3.56
C THR A 276 -14.29 17.32 2.72
N ALA A 277 -15.24 17.34 1.78
CA ALA A 277 -15.55 16.22 0.90
C ALA A 277 -14.57 16.10 -0.29
N VAL A 278 -14.02 17.23 -0.75
CA VAL A 278 -12.98 17.25 -1.79
C VAL A 278 -11.63 17.01 -1.12
N VAL A 279 -10.98 15.92 -1.49
CA VAL A 279 -9.81 15.39 -0.81
C VAL A 279 -8.62 15.31 -1.76
N ASN A 280 -7.46 14.89 -1.23
CA ASN A 280 -6.27 14.58 -2.02
C ASN A 280 -5.67 15.75 -2.83
N GLY A 281 -6.05 16.99 -2.50
CA GLY A 281 -5.61 18.21 -3.18
C GLY A 281 -6.40 18.52 -4.46
N ASP A 282 -7.50 17.82 -4.71
CA ASP A 282 -8.36 18.07 -5.86
C ASP A 282 -9.09 19.42 -5.74
N THR A 283 -9.60 19.92 -6.87
CA THR A 283 -10.46 21.10 -6.90
C THR A 283 -11.91 20.73 -7.18
N ALA A 284 -12.84 21.41 -6.52
CA ALA A 284 -14.27 21.19 -6.77
C ALA A 284 -14.63 21.46 -8.25
N ALA A 285 -14.04 22.47 -8.88
CA ALA A 285 -14.33 22.83 -10.27
C ALA A 285 -13.96 21.70 -11.25
N ASP A 286 -12.79 21.07 -11.07
CA ASP A 286 -12.34 19.97 -11.93
C ASP A 286 -13.25 18.74 -11.76
N ILE A 287 -13.61 18.42 -10.51
CA ILE A 287 -14.52 17.32 -10.19
C ILE A 287 -15.91 17.55 -10.81
N LEU A 288 -16.46 18.77 -10.70
CA LEU A 288 -17.74 19.15 -11.28
C LEU A 288 -17.75 19.03 -12.82
N ALA A 289 -16.63 19.41 -13.45
CA ALA A 289 -16.45 19.26 -14.89
C ALA A 289 -16.34 17.78 -15.30
N GLU A 290 -15.58 16.96 -14.56
CA GLU A 290 -15.43 15.52 -14.83
C GLU A 290 -16.76 14.78 -14.72
N MET A 291 -17.58 15.07 -13.70
CA MET A 291 -18.90 14.44 -13.54
C MET A 291 -19.96 14.94 -14.54
N GLY A 292 -19.64 15.99 -15.32
CA GLY A 292 -20.57 16.60 -16.27
C GLY A 292 -21.82 17.17 -15.61
N LEU A 293 -21.67 17.83 -14.44
CA LEU A 293 -22.83 18.28 -13.66
C LEU A 293 -23.67 19.30 -14.43
N TYR A 294 -24.97 19.04 -14.52
CA TYR A 294 -25.97 20.03 -14.93
C TYR A 294 -27.30 19.80 -14.22
N THR A 295 -28.17 20.77 -14.32
CA THR A 295 -29.44 20.83 -13.58
C THR A 295 -30.60 21.15 -14.51
N THR A 296 -31.77 20.63 -14.16
CA THR A 296 -33.01 20.86 -14.89
C THR A 296 -34.17 21.09 -13.92
N SER A 297 -35.19 21.83 -14.35
CA SER A 297 -36.45 21.95 -13.63
C SER A 297 -37.60 22.23 -14.57
N ASP A 298 -38.78 21.69 -14.24
CA ASP A 298 -40.02 21.94 -14.96
C ASP A 298 -40.59 23.34 -14.72
N ALA A 299 -39.97 24.15 -13.84
CA ALA A 299 -40.29 25.56 -13.67
C ALA A 299 -40.03 26.38 -14.95
N LEU A 300 -39.17 25.87 -15.85
CA LEU A 300 -38.85 26.52 -17.13
C LEU A 300 -39.25 25.61 -18.29
N VAL A 301 -40.06 26.13 -19.19
CA VAL A 301 -40.56 25.42 -20.36
C VAL A 301 -40.08 26.08 -21.64
N THR A 302 -39.54 25.27 -22.56
CA THR A 302 -39.07 25.71 -23.87
C THR A 302 -40.20 25.58 -24.89
N THR A 303 -40.52 26.67 -25.57
CA THR A 303 -41.60 26.71 -26.57
C THR A 303 -41.14 27.38 -27.87
N ALA A 304 -41.98 27.36 -28.91
CA ALA A 304 -41.63 27.95 -30.21
C ALA A 304 -41.25 29.44 -30.14
N GLY A 305 -41.74 30.16 -29.12
CA GLY A 305 -41.42 31.58 -28.86
C GLY A 305 -40.23 31.81 -27.91
N GLY A 306 -39.52 30.75 -27.49
CA GLY A 306 -38.44 30.81 -26.51
C GLY A 306 -38.81 30.18 -25.17
N GLN A 307 -38.01 30.48 -24.14
CA GLN A 307 -38.21 29.99 -22.77
C GLN A 307 -39.24 30.86 -22.03
N ARG A 308 -40.13 30.22 -21.28
CA ARG A 308 -41.09 30.85 -20.38
C ARG A 308 -41.15 30.10 -19.05
N THR A 309 -41.60 30.78 -18.00
CA THR A 309 -41.89 30.07 -16.75
C THR A 309 -43.11 29.17 -16.92
N ASN A 310 -43.16 28.10 -16.14
CA ASN A 310 -44.36 27.31 -15.95
C ASN A 310 -45.35 28.07 -15.04
N HIS A 311 -46.50 27.49 -14.75
CA HIS A 311 -47.52 28.07 -13.88
C HIS A 311 -47.00 28.30 -12.44
N VAL A 312 -47.76 29.08 -11.67
CA VAL A 312 -47.51 29.24 -10.23
C VAL A 312 -47.50 27.85 -9.57
N GLY A 313 -46.47 27.55 -8.81
CA GLY A 313 -46.24 26.20 -8.29
C GLY A 313 -44.85 26.02 -7.70
N SER A 314 -44.53 24.77 -7.39
CA SER A 314 -43.24 24.37 -6.83
C SER A 314 -42.69 23.19 -7.62
N TYR A 315 -41.48 23.33 -8.14
CA TYR A 315 -40.89 22.43 -9.12
C TYR A 315 -39.55 21.92 -8.60
N ASP A 316 -39.30 20.62 -8.68
CA ASP A 316 -38.02 20.06 -8.26
C ASP A 316 -36.86 20.51 -9.16
N LEU A 317 -35.69 20.68 -8.55
CA LEU A 317 -34.41 20.87 -9.24
C LEU A 317 -33.69 19.54 -9.29
N THR A 318 -33.64 18.95 -10.48
CA THR A 318 -32.97 17.67 -10.72
C THR A 318 -31.53 17.92 -11.15
N ALA A 319 -30.58 17.38 -10.39
CA ALA A 319 -29.17 17.34 -10.78
C ALA A 319 -28.88 16.07 -11.59
N HIS A 320 -28.09 16.21 -12.65
CA HIS A 320 -27.62 15.14 -13.52
C HIS A 320 -26.11 15.12 -13.47
N PHE A 321 -25.54 13.94 -13.19
CA PHE A 321 -24.10 13.74 -13.03
C PHE A 321 -23.76 12.27 -13.25
N THR A 322 -22.47 11.99 -13.45
CA THR A 322 -21.91 10.64 -13.42
C THR A 322 -20.89 10.51 -12.30
N ASP A 323 -20.53 9.28 -11.94
CA ASP A 323 -19.33 9.03 -11.15
C ASP A 323 -18.08 9.61 -11.83
N THR A 324 -17.06 9.91 -11.03
CA THR A 324 -15.73 10.28 -11.51
C THR A 324 -14.77 9.11 -11.35
N SER A 325 -13.53 9.30 -11.79
CA SER A 325 -12.46 8.30 -11.65
C SER A 325 -12.21 7.93 -10.18
N ASN A 326 -12.20 8.93 -9.29
CA ASN A 326 -11.82 8.77 -7.88
C ASN A 326 -12.98 8.92 -6.88
N TYR A 327 -14.15 9.37 -7.34
CA TYR A 327 -15.32 9.59 -6.49
C TYR A 327 -16.55 8.84 -6.98
N GLU A 328 -17.23 8.19 -6.04
CA GLU A 328 -18.60 7.70 -6.19
C GLU A 328 -19.54 8.85 -5.82
N VAL A 329 -20.43 9.24 -6.74
CA VAL A 329 -21.25 10.44 -6.62
C VAL A 329 -22.71 10.06 -6.45
N SER A 330 -23.38 10.69 -5.48
CA SER A 330 -24.79 10.41 -5.17
C SER A 330 -25.60 11.69 -4.99
N ALA A 331 -26.92 11.58 -5.19
CA ALA A 331 -27.83 12.70 -5.00
C ALA A 331 -28.13 12.90 -3.51
N GLY A 332 -28.19 14.16 -3.10
CA GLY A 332 -28.50 14.59 -1.76
C GLY A 332 -29.88 15.23 -1.64
N VAL A 333 -29.91 16.45 -1.10
CA VAL A 333 -31.12 17.25 -0.94
C VAL A 333 -31.56 17.79 -2.29
N THR A 334 -32.85 17.63 -2.58
CA THR A 334 -33.50 18.22 -3.76
C THR A 334 -34.14 19.55 -3.39
N GLY A 335 -33.55 20.63 -3.86
CA GLY A 335 -34.13 21.98 -3.84
C GLY A 335 -35.30 22.12 -4.81
N LYS A 336 -36.08 23.19 -4.64
CA LYS A 336 -37.25 23.48 -5.47
C LYS A 336 -37.22 24.92 -5.98
N GLU A 337 -37.58 25.09 -7.24
CA GLU A 337 -37.89 26.39 -7.81
C GLU A 337 -39.38 26.70 -7.59
N ILE A 338 -39.67 27.79 -6.88
CA ILE A 338 -41.04 28.18 -6.52
C ILE A 338 -41.45 29.38 -7.37
N LEU A 339 -42.50 29.21 -8.16
CA LEU A 339 -43.11 30.28 -8.93
C LEU A 339 -44.31 30.86 -8.19
N THR A 340 -44.27 32.16 -7.92
CA THR A 340 -45.32 32.92 -7.25
C THR A 340 -46.10 33.78 -8.24
N PRO A 341 -47.36 34.16 -7.94
CA PRO A 341 -48.14 35.02 -8.83
C PRO A 341 -47.43 36.35 -9.10
N LYS A 342 -47.43 36.78 -10.36
CA LYS A 342 -46.98 38.12 -10.73
C LYS A 342 -48.06 39.16 -10.42
N THR A 343 -47.67 40.24 -9.78
CA THR A 343 -48.59 41.37 -9.58
C THR A 343 -48.65 42.25 -10.84
N ILE A 344 -49.87 42.55 -11.30
CA ILE A 344 -50.13 43.52 -12.37
C ILE A 344 -50.96 44.69 -11.82
N TYR A 345 -50.75 45.87 -12.40
CA TYR A 345 -51.45 47.09 -11.98
C TYR A 345 -52.25 47.68 -13.14
N ALA A 346 -53.47 48.12 -12.86
CA ALA A 346 -54.25 48.95 -13.76
C ALA A 346 -54.53 50.29 -13.08
N GLU A 347 -54.42 51.37 -13.85
CA GLU A 347 -54.83 52.71 -13.41
C GLU A 347 -55.68 53.31 -14.53
N VAL A 348 -56.85 53.82 -14.17
CA VAL A 348 -57.79 54.40 -15.11
C VAL A 348 -58.38 55.69 -14.55
N THR A 349 -58.71 56.61 -15.45
CA THR A 349 -59.47 57.82 -15.15
C THR A 349 -60.82 57.74 -15.85
N GLY A 350 -61.89 58.04 -15.12
CA GLY A 350 -63.25 58.08 -15.64
C GLY A 350 -63.76 59.51 -15.74
N SER A 351 -64.42 59.86 -16.84
CA SER A 351 -65.14 61.14 -16.96
C SER A 351 -66.48 60.92 -17.65
N GLY A 352 -67.54 61.61 -17.19
CA GLY A 352 -68.89 61.43 -17.69
C GLY A 352 -69.84 62.54 -17.24
N SER A 353 -70.97 62.67 -17.95
CA SER A 353 -72.03 63.62 -17.57
C SER A 353 -72.93 63.09 -16.46
N ASP A 354 -73.02 61.77 -16.32
CA ASP A 354 -73.76 61.04 -15.30
C ASP A 354 -73.13 59.65 -15.10
N PHE A 355 -73.68 58.85 -14.18
CA PHE A 355 -73.15 57.53 -13.84
C PHE A 355 -73.34 56.47 -14.95
N ASP A 356 -74.28 56.68 -15.87
CA ASP A 356 -74.55 55.72 -16.96
C ASP A 356 -73.65 56.01 -18.19
N HIS A 357 -73.08 57.21 -18.27
CA HIS A 357 -72.26 57.67 -19.40
C HIS A 357 -70.84 58.06 -18.98
N ILE A 358 -70.09 57.12 -18.41
CA ILE A 358 -68.67 57.31 -18.08
C ILE A 358 -67.77 56.71 -19.17
N ALA A 359 -66.89 57.55 -19.72
CA ALA A 359 -65.78 57.14 -20.55
C ALA A 359 -64.54 56.89 -19.68
N TRP A 360 -63.94 55.72 -19.83
CA TRP A 360 -62.71 55.34 -19.13
C TRP A 360 -61.48 55.50 -20.02
N GLN A 361 -60.46 56.16 -19.49
CA GLN A 361 -59.14 56.26 -20.08
C GLN A 361 -58.15 55.45 -19.25
N VAL A 362 -57.42 54.54 -19.89
CA VAL A 362 -56.36 53.77 -19.23
C VAL A 362 -55.11 54.62 -19.11
N VAL A 363 -54.72 54.91 -17.87
CA VAL A 363 -53.50 55.65 -17.51
C VAL A 363 -52.32 54.68 -17.39
N ARG A 364 -52.52 53.53 -16.74
CA ARG A 364 -51.54 52.44 -16.66
C ARG A 364 -52.16 51.17 -17.23
N ASN A 365 -51.63 50.73 -18.37
CA ASN A 365 -52.14 49.56 -19.07
C ASN A 365 -51.68 48.26 -18.38
N PRO A 366 -52.59 47.39 -17.91
CA PRO A 366 -52.23 46.07 -17.39
C PRO A 366 -51.75 45.10 -18.49
N GLU A 367 -52.16 45.25 -19.75
CA GLU A 367 -51.75 44.34 -20.85
C GLU A 367 -50.25 44.37 -21.11
N SER A 368 -49.61 45.55 -20.97
CA SER A 368 -48.15 45.67 -21.16
C SER A 368 -47.33 45.01 -20.05
N GLN A 369 -47.99 44.55 -18.98
CA GLN A 369 -47.36 43.85 -17.86
C GLN A 369 -47.53 42.34 -17.95
N LEU A 370 -48.35 41.84 -18.88
CA LEU A 370 -48.49 40.41 -19.16
C LEU A 370 -47.16 39.84 -19.65
N VAL A 371 -46.92 38.59 -19.31
CA VAL A 371 -45.68 37.85 -19.52
C VAL A 371 -46.00 36.55 -20.24
N ASN A 372 -44.96 35.79 -20.63
CA ASN A 372 -45.13 34.46 -21.23
C ASN A 372 -46.00 34.41 -22.51
N GLY A 373 -46.28 35.56 -23.13
CA GLY A 373 -47.20 35.66 -24.29
C GLY A 373 -48.68 35.63 -23.90
N ASP A 374 -49.00 35.80 -22.62
CA ASP A 374 -50.37 35.85 -22.12
C ASP A 374 -51.17 37.00 -22.73
N GLN A 375 -52.46 36.76 -22.88
CA GLN A 375 -53.42 37.75 -23.36
C GLN A 375 -54.58 37.87 -22.37
N GLY A 376 -55.01 39.11 -22.12
CA GLY A 376 -56.13 39.41 -21.25
C GLY A 376 -56.99 40.51 -21.85
N VAL A 377 -58.30 40.40 -21.68
CA VAL A 377 -59.23 41.49 -21.97
C VAL A 377 -59.65 42.13 -20.66
N PHE A 378 -59.40 43.42 -20.53
CA PHE A 378 -59.69 44.20 -19.32
C PHE A 378 -60.87 45.13 -19.54
N GLN A 379 -61.87 45.04 -18.66
CA GLN A 379 -63.05 45.91 -18.68
C GLN A 379 -63.13 46.69 -17.37
N TYR A 380 -63.51 47.96 -17.48
CA TYR A 380 -63.57 48.90 -16.37
C TYR A 380 -65.00 49.43 -16.21
N GLY A 381 -65.45 49.52 -14.96
CA GLY A 381 -66.77 49.99 -14.58
C GLY A 381 -66.72 50.86 -13.32
N LEU A 382 -67.86 51.47 -13.00
CA LEU A 382 -68.02 52.22 -11.76
C LEU A 382 -68.00 51.27 -10.57
N GLY A 383 -67.06 51.50 -9.66
CA GLY A 383 -66.99 50.81 -8.38
C GLY A 383 -67.74 51.55 -7.26
N PRO A 384 -67.54 51.13 -6.00
CA PRO A 384 -68.26 51.68 -4.85
C PRO A 384 -67.95 53.15 -4.60
N VAL A 385 -68.90 53.88 -4.02
CA VAL A 385 -68.72 55.30 -3.68
C VAL A 385 -67.73 55.46 -2.53
N ILE A 386 -66.67 56.24 -2.74
CA ILE A 386 -65.63 56.50 -1.72
C ILE A 386 -65.91 57.81 -0.99
N SER A 387 -66.20 58.90 -1.72
CA SER A 387 -66.64 60.18 -1.15
C SER A 387 -67.65 60.84 -2.07
N ARG A 388 -68.88 61.04 -1.58
CA ARG A 388 -69.90 61.80 -2.33
C ARG A 388 -69.59 63.29 -2.39
N LYS A 389 -68.94 63.82 -1.35
CA LYS A 389 -68.60 65.25 -1.23
C LYS A 389 -67.55 65.65 -2.25
N ASP A 390 -66.55 64.78 -2.44
CA ASP A 390 -65.41 65.03 -3.33
C ASP A 390 -65.60 64.35 -4.70
N GLN A 391 -66.78 63.78 -4.95
CA GLN A 391 -67.14 63.03 -6.16
C GLN A 391 -66.13 61.92 -6.50
N LEU A 392 -65.62 61.23 -5.47
CA LEU A 392 -64.65 60.15 -5.60
C LEU A 392 -65.36 58.79 -5.55
N PHE A 393 -65.15 57.99 -6.60
CA PHE A 393 -65.72 56.67 -6.78
C PHE A 393 -64.60 55.66 -7.03
N GLY A 394 -64.79 54.43 -6.56
CA GLY A 394 -63.92 53.31 -6.90
C GLY A 394 -64.08 52.91 -8.36
N VAL A 395 -63.20 52.01 -8.81
CA VAL A 395 -63.24 51.40 -10.13
C VAL A 395 -63.41 49.90 -9.94
N ASP A 396 -64.39 49.33 -10.63
CA ASP A 396 -64.50 47.87 -10.77
C ASP A 396 -63.74 47.44 -12.02
N MET A 397 -62.92 46.41 -11.89
CA MET A 397 -62.13 45.84 -12.99
C MET A 397 -62.42 44.35 -13.10
N THR A 398 -62.77 43.90 -14.30
CA THR A 398 -62.90 42.48 -14.61
C THR A 398 -61.91 42.07 -15.69
N MET A 399 -61.27 40.92 -15.50
CA MET A 399 -60.33 40.34 -16.46
C MET A 399 -60.86 38.99 -16.96
N ASN A 400 -60.95 38.82 -18.28
CA ASN A 400 -61.17 37.53 -18.90
C ASN A 400 -59.86 37.09 -19.59
N GLY A 401 -59.20 36.08 -19.05
CA GLY A 401 -57.99 35.49 -19.63
C GLY A 401 -58.32 34.40 -20.64
N ARG A 402 -57.53 34.29 -21.72
CA ARG A 402 -57.45 33.07 -22.55
C ARG A 402 -56.02 32.55 -22.50
N TYR A 403 -55.85 31.32 -22.03
CA TYR A 403 -54.58 30.62 -22.16
C TYR A 403 -54.33 30.31 -23.64
N PRO A 404 -53.14 30.63 -24.18
CA PRO A 404 -52.72 30.00 -25.43
C PRO A 404 -52.54 28.48 -25.19
N PRO A 405 -52.84 27.64 -26.20
CA PRO A 405 -52.69 26.19 -26.10
C PRO A 405 -51.24 25.73 -25.89
#